data_AF-A0A7S3RIN2-F1
#
_entry.id   AF-A0A7S3RIN2-F1
#
_cell.length_a   1.000
_cell.length_b   1.000
_cell.length_c   1.000
_cell.angle_alpha   90.00
_cell.angle_beta   90.00
_cell.angle_gamma   90.00
#
_symmetry.space_group_name_H-M   'P 1'
#
loop_
_entity.id
_entity.type
_entity.pdbx_description
1 polymer ?
#
loop_
_entity_poly.entity_id
_entity_poly.type
_entity_poly.pdbx_seq_one_letter_code
_entity_poly.pdbx_strand_id
1 'polypeptide(L)'
;DKWDCDELGPRAPGQAMVCAAEGENCRSSKCCKVAGTTCFAKDESFAMCMPSCTPGPNMMSNDPLPWTCTALGPEAKGAAPWVQEKCAAEGADCSDQMCCKDAGHTCYKKSDYWAQCKTSCTKGEKSPAWDQQPWACDTLGSMTPASAAGEAG
;
A
#
# COMPACT_ATOMS: atom_id res chain seq x y z
N ASP A 1 16.77 -21.48 16.90
CA ASP A 1 16.84 -21.84 15.46
C ASP A 1 17.18 -20.61 14.64
N LYS A 2 18.29 -20.62 13.91
CA LYS A 2 18.68 -19.52 13.01
C LYS A 2 18.30 -19.93 11.59
N TRP A 3 17.40 -19.17 10.98
CA TRP A 3 17.14 -19.29 9.54
C TRP A 3 18.32 -18.67 8.78
N ASP A 4 18.76 -19.33 7.71
CA ASP A 4 19.80 -18.82 6.82
C ASP A 4 19.17 -18.13 5.61
N CYS A 5 19.72 -16.99 5.21
CA CYS A 5 19.16 -16.11 4.18
C CYS A 5 19.77 -16.41 2.81
N ASP A 6 19.78 -17.69 2.43
CA ASP A 6 20.32 -18.11 1.14
C ASP A 6 19.36 -17.72 0.01
N GLU A 7 19.89 -17.10 -1.05
CA GLU A 7 19.12 -16.81 -2.25
C GLU A 7 18.71 -18.12 -2.94
N LEU A 8 17.42 -18.47 -2.87
CA LEU A 8 16.87 -19.70 -3.46
C LEU A 8 16.70 -19.64 -4.99
N GLY A 9 17.23 -18.61 -5.64
CA GLY A 9 17.16 -18.37 -7.08
C GLY A 9 16.66 -16.97 -7.46
N PRO A 10 16.75 -16.59 -8.74
CA PRO A 10 16.27 -15.29 -9.21
C PRO A 10 14.76 -15.19 -9.08
N ARG A 11 14.26 -14.00 -8.71
CA ARG A 11 12.82 -13.72 -8.73
C ARG A 11 12.29 -13.91 -10.15
N ALA A 12 11.29 -14.79 -10.31
CA ALA A 12 10.66 -15.00 -11.61
C ALA A 12 10.06 -13.67 -12.12
N PRO A 13 10.24 -13.33 -13.42
CA PRO A 13 9.56 -12.19 -14.02
C PRO A 13 8.07 -12.49 -14.11
N GLY A 14 7.33 -12.09 -13.08
CA GLY A 14 5.87 -12.13 -13.04
C GLY A 14 5.31 -10.72 -13.05
N GLN A 15 4.17 -10.53 -13.71
CA GLN A 15 3.41 -9.29 -13.59
C GLN A 15 2.95 -9.18 -12.13
N ALA A 16 3.26 -8.05 -11.48
CA ALA A 16 2.86 -7.83 -10.09
C ALA A 16 1.32 -7.93 -9.98
N MET A 17 0.84 -8.67 -8.98
CA MET A 17 -0.60 -8.77 -8.71
C MET A 17 -1.14 -7.37 -8.39
N VAL A 18 -2.06 -6.87 -9.22
CA VAL A 18 -2.70 -5.57 -8.99
C VAL A 18 -3.95 -5.78 -8.13
N CYS A 19 -3.83 -5.47 -6.86
CA CYS A 19 -4.95 -5.46 -5.92
C CYS A 19 -5.82 -4.23 -6.14
N ALA A 20 -7.11 -4.31 -5.80
CA ALA A 20 -8.03 -3.19 -5.90
C ALA A 20 -7.69 -2.11 -4.86
N ALA A 21 -7.74 -0.85 -5.28
CA ALA A 21 -7.72 0.30 -4.39
C ALA A 21 -9.05 0.44 -3.64
N GLU A 22 -9.11 1.41 -2.72
CA GLU A 22 -10.35 1.75 -2.05
C GLU A 22 -11.41 2.22 -3.06
N GLY A 23 -12.65 1.74 -2.90
CA GLY A 23 -13.76 2.06 -3.82
C GLY A 23 -13.71 1.34 -5.18
N GLU A 24 -12.60 0.69 -5.54
CA GLU A 24 -12.51 -0.09 -6.77
C GLU A 24 -13.22 -1.44 -6.63
N ASN A 25 -13.72 -1.93 -7.76
CA ASN A 25 -14.32 -3.26 -7.81
C ASN A 25 -13.23 -4.34 -7.69
N CYS A 26 -13.21 -5.03 -6.55
CA CYS A 26 -12.22 -6.05 -6.24
C CYS A 26 -12.63 -7.45 -6.71
N ARG A 27 -13.75 -7.62 -7.42
CA ARG A 27 -14.29 -8.96 -7.74
C ARG A 27 -13.36 -9.80 -8.61
N SER A 28 -12.66 -9.17 -9.55
CA SER A 28 -11.70 -9.84 -10.43
C SER A 28 -10.37 -10.15 -9.72
N SER A 29 -9.84 -9.18 -8.97
CA SER A 29 -8.53 -9.30 -8.30
C SER A 29 -8.60 -10.11 -7.01
N LYS A 30 -9.77 -10.11 -6.33
CA LYS A 30 -10.02 -10.72 -5.03
C LYS A 30 -8.97 -10.32 -3.97
N CYS A 31 -8.38 -9.15 -4.15
CA CYS A 31 -7.30 -8.63 -3.31
C CYS A 31 -7.49 -7.14 -3.10
N CYS A 32 -7.15 -6.67 -1.91
CA CYS A 32 -7.24 -5.27 -1.50
C CYS A 32 -5.86 -4.67 -1.22
N LYS A 33 -5.67 -3.39 -1.58
CA LYS A 33 -4.43 -2.66 -1.31
C LYS A 33 -4.34 -2.14 0.13
N VAL A 34 -5.47 -1.80 0.73
CA VAL A 34 -5.53 -1.17 2.07
C VAL A 34 -5.56 -2.25 3.14
N ALA A 35 -4.57 -2.26 4.01
CA ALA A 35 -4.48 -3.18 5.13
C ALA A 35 -5.70 -3.08 6.07
N GLY A 36 -6.14 -4.23 6.58
CA GLY A 36 -7.35 -4.36 7.39
C GLY A 36 -8.64 -4.39 6.58
N THR A 37 -8.59 -4.38 5.25
CA THR A 37 -9.77 -4.54 4.39
C THR A 37 -9.83 -5.92 3.76
N THR A 38 -11.05 -6.40 3.55
CA THR A 38 -11.35 -7.65 2.84
C THR A 38 -12.26 -7.35 1.65
N CYS A 39 -12.05 -8.06 0.54
CA CYS A 39 -12.89 -7.91 -0.64
C CYS A 39 -14.23 -8.61 -0.40
N PHE A 40 -15.29 -7.85 -0.16
CA PHE A 40 -16.63 -8.37 0.08
C PHE A 40 -17.52 -8.19 -1.14
N ALA A 41 -18.20 -9.26 -1.53
CA ALA A 41 -19.17 -9.22 -2.62
C ALA A 41 -20.43 -8.45 -2.21
N LYS A 42 -20.88 -7.58 -3.09
CA LYS A 42 -22.25 -7.10 -3.09
C LYS A 42 -23.13 -8.13 -3.78
N ASP A 43 -22.81 -8.37 -5.05
CA ASP A 43 -23.54 -9.23 -5.99
C ASP A 43 -22.57 -9.90 -6.97
N GLU A 44 -23.08 -10.50 -8.05
CA GLU A 44 -22.28 -11.22 -9.06
C GLU A 44 -21.37 -10.33 -9.93
N SER A 45 -21.59 -9.02 -9.92
CA SER A 45 -20.85 -8.05 -10.72
C SER A 45 -19.94 -7.16 -9.88
N PHE A 46 -20.28 -6.94 -8.61
CA PHE A 46 -19.60 -5.95 -7.78
C PHE A 46 -19.11 -6.53 -6.45
N ALA A 47 -17.87 -6.19 -6.10
CA ALA A 47 -17.30 -6.40 -4.79
C ALA A 47 -16.43 -5.21 -4.41
N MET A 48 -16.31 -4.90 -3.12
CA MET A 48 -15.54 -3.76 -2.65
C MET A 48 -14.68 -4.14 -1.44
N CYS A 49 -13.52 -3.52 -1.34
CA CYS A 49 -12.64 -3.62 -0.18
C CYS A 49 -13.24 -2.85 0.99
N MET A 50 -13.62 -3.54 2.06
CA MET A 50 -14.18 -2.94 3.28
C MET A 50 -13.58 -3.59 4.53
N PRO A 51 -13.48 -2.85 5.65
CA PRO A 51 -13.02 -3.42 6.93
C PRO A 51 -14.06 -4.38 7.53
N SER A 52 -15.34 -4.17 7.23
CA SER A 52 -16.45 -5.01 7.68
C SER A 52 -17.60 -4.96 6.69
N CYS A 53 -18.40 -6.02 6.61
CA CYS A 53 -19.59 -6.09 5.77
C CYS A 53 -20.73 -6.77 6.52
N THR A 54 -21.93 -6.19 6.48
CA THR A 54 -23.15 -6.76 7.06
C THR A 54 -24.11 -7.13 5.93
N PRO A 55 -24.55 -8.40 5.80
CA PRO A 55 -25.47 -8.82 4.75
C PRO A 55 -26.79 -8.03 4.78
N GLY A 56 -27.32 -7.73 3.61
CA GLY A 56 -28.57 -6.99 3.44
C GLY A 56 -28.38 -5.60 2.81
N PRO A 57 -29.46 -4.82 2.69
CA PRO A 57 -29.41 -3.49 2.12
C PRO A 57 -28.58 -2.55 3.01
N ASN A 58 -27.68 -1.79 2.41
CA ASN A 58 -26.96 -0.75 3.12
C ASN A 58 -27.82 0.52 3.14
N MET A 59 -28.36 0.85 4.30
CA MET A 59 -29.24 2.02 4.50
C MET A 59 -28.54 3.38 4.23
N MET A 60 -27.21 3.38 4.13
CA MET A 60 -26.40 4.56 3.80
C MET A 60 -26.13 4.70 2.29
N SER A 61 -26.51 3.70 1.49
CA SER A 61 -26.31 3.71 0.03
C SER A 61 -27.62 4.03 -0.69
N ASN A 62 -27.53 4.75 -1.81
CA ASN A 62 -28.67 4.98 -2.71
C ASN A 62 -29.00 3.74 -3.57
N ASP A 63 -28.23 2.66 -3.45
CA ASP A 63 -28.49 1.42 -4.15
C ASP A 63 -29.24 0.43 -3.22
N PRO A 64 -30.51 0.11 -3.53
CA PRO A 64 -31.34 -0.74 -2.69
C PRO A 64 -30.94 -2.22 -2.72
N LEU A 65 -30.03 -2.63 -3.62
CA LEU A 65 -29.62 -4.03 -3.73
C LEU A 65 -28.84 -4.48 -2.49
N PRO A 66 -29.22 -5.64 -1.90
CA PRO A 66 -28.58 -6.13 -0.70
C PRO A 66 -27.15 -6.60 -1.00
N TRP A 67 -26.27 -6.41 -0.03
CA TRP A 67 -24.94 -7.00 -0.05
C TRP A 67 -25.03 -8.46 0.41
N THR A 68 -24.37 -9.36 -0.33
CA THR A 68 -24.16 -10.74 0.10
C THR A 68 -23.09 -10.83 1.20
N CYS A 69 -22.11 -9.91 1.18
CA CYS A 69 -20.97 -9.87 2.09
C CYS A 69 -20.11 -11.14 2.08
N THR A 70 -20.12 -11.89 0.98
CA THR A 70 -19.21 -13.02 0.81
C THR A 70 -17.78 -12.51 0.66
N ALA A 71 -16.88 -12.93 1.56
CA ALA A 71 -15.45 -12.64 1.44
C ALA A 71 -14.86 -13.39 0.23
N LEU A 72 -14.33 -12.64 -0.74
CA LEU A 72 -13.79 -13.20 -1.98
C LEU A 72 -12.29 -13.51 -1.91
N GLY A 73 -11.59 -12.96 -0.92
CA GLY A 73 -10.15 -13.14 -0.73
C GLY A 73 -9.72 -12.86 0.72
N PRO A 74 -8.42 -12.99 1.01
CA PRO A 74 -7.90 -12.75 2.34
C PRO A 74 -7.97 -11.27 2.73
N GLU A 75 -7.97 -11.02 4.02
CA GLU A 75 -7.77 -9.67 4.56
C GLU A 75 -6.35 -9.18 4.20
N ALA A 76 -6.29 -7.97 3.63
CA ALA A 76 -5.03 -7.33 3.29
C ALA A 76 -4.20 -7.07 4.56
N LYS A 77 -2.95 -7.53 4.54
CA LYS A 77 -2.04 -7.38 5.68
C LYS A 77 -1.30 -6.07 5.63
N GLY A 78 -1.09 -5.48 6.81
CA GLY A 78 -0.30 -4.28 6.99
C GLY A 78 1.19 -4.56 6.97
N ALA A 79 1.96 -3.49 7.18
CA ALA A 79 3.40 -3.59 7.39
C ALA A 79 3.71 -4.52 8.59
N ALA A 80 4.78 -5.30 8.46
CA ALA A 80 5.24 -6.15 9.55
C ALA A 80 5.73 -5.29 10.74
N PRO A 81 5.68 -5.78 11.99
CA PRO A 81 6.06 -4.99 13.17
C PRO A 81 7.47 -4.38 13.10
N TRP A 82 8.44 -5.12 12.54
CA TRP A 82 9.83 -4.66 12.40
C TRP A 82 9.96 -3.39 11.54
N VAL A 83 8.99 -3.11 10.66
CA VAL A 83 9.00 -1.91 9.80
C VAL A 83 9.00 -0.65 10.66
N GLN A 84 8.26 -0.63 11.77
CA GLN A 84 8.25 0.50 12.70
C GLN A 84 9.59 0.73 13.40
N GLU A 85 10.40 -0.33 13.56
CA GLU A 85 11.68 -0.28 14.27
C GLU A 85 12.87 -0.02 13.34
N LYS A 86 12.79 -0.42 12.07
CA LYS A 86 13.94 -0.45 11.15
C LYS A 86 13.83 0.50 9.98
N CYS A 87 12.64 0.96 9.63
CA CYS A 87 12.43 1.83 8.46
C CYS A 87 12.44 3.31 8.82
N ALA A 88 12.78 4.13 7.84
CA ALA A 88 12.83 5.57 7.99
C ALA A 88 11.43 6.17 8.19
N ALA A 89 11.36 7.25 8.96
CA ALA A 89 10.16 8.05 9.11
C ALA A 89 9.90 8.91 7.86
N GLU A 90 8.68 9.41 7.72
CA GLU A 90 8.34 10.49 6.81
C GLU A 90 9.39 11.62 6.89
N GLY A 91 9.85 12.08 5.73
CA GLY A 91 10.81 13.18 5.65
C GLY A 91 12.25 12.82 6.03
N ALA A 92 12.51 11.68 6.69
CA ALA A 92 13.86 11.23 7.00
C ALA A 92 14.54 10.63 5.77
N ASP A 93 15.88 10.61 5.79
CA ASP A 93 16.65 9.89 4.77
C ASP A 93 16.39 8.40 4.91
N CYS A 94 16.05 7.80 3.78
CA CYS A 94 15.78 6.38 3.64
C CYS A 94 16.76 5.69 2.68
N SER A 95 17.83 6.38 2.26
CA SER A 95 18.81 5.89 1.30
C SER A 95 19.48 4.58 1.74
N ASP A 96 19.73 4.43 3.05
CA ASP A 96 20.32 3.23 3.64
C ASP A 96 19.30 2.12 3.89
N GLN A 97 18.16 2.44 4.52
CA GLN A 97 17.16 1.43 4.93
C GLN A 97 16.29 0.98 3.75
N MET A 98 16.16 1.83 2.72
CA MET A 98 15.37 1.61 1.52
C MET A 98 13.89 1.26 1.80
N CYS A 99 13.38 1.64 2.96
CA CYS A 99 12.00 1.41 3.38
C CYS A 99 11.49 2.54 4.27
N CYS A 100 10.17 2.71 4.30
CA CYS A 100 9.46 3.71 5.09
C CYS A 100 8.59 3.04 6.14
N LYS A 101 8.44 3.65 7.31
CA LYS A 101 7.55 3.10 8.34
C LYS A 101 6.11 3.62 8.26
N ASP A 102 5.92 4.80 7.69
CA ASP A 102 4.62 5.45 7.63
C ASP A 102 3.77 4.89 6.48
N ALA A 103 2.50 4.63 6.76
CA ALA A 103 1.58 3.99 5.81
C ALA A 103 1.40 4.84 4.54
N GLY A 104 1.47 4.20 3.37
CA GLY A 104 1.37 4.89 2.08
C GLY A 104 2.65 5.61 1.63
N HIS A 105 3.72 5.61 2.43
CA HIS A 105 5.00 6.19 2.01
C HIS A 105 5.82 5.23 1.14
N THR A 106 6.53 5.82 0.19
CA THR A 106 7.57 5.17 -0.61
C THR A 106 8.88 5.93 -0.43
N CYS A 107 9.99 5.20 -0.38
CA CYS A 107 11.32 5.80 -0.34
C CYS A 107 11.71 6.25 -1.74
N TYR A 108 11.67 7.56 -1.98
CA TYR A 108 11.98 8.15 -3.28
C TYR A 108 13.39 8.74 -3.28
N LYS A 109 14.17 8.39 -4.30
CA LYS A 109 15.51 8.90 -4.51
C LYS A 109 15.48 10.36 -4.94
N LYS A 110 16.25 11.22 -4.25
CA LYS A 110 16.55 12.58 -4.69
C LYS A 110 17.84 12.61 -5.49
N SER A 111 18.89 12.03 -4.92
CA SER A 111 20.26 11.98 -5.45
C SER A 111 20.90 10.62 -5.14
N ASP A 112 22.14 10.40 -5.57
CA ASP A 112 22.86 9.13 -5.31
C ASP A 112 23.10 8.83 -3.82
N TYR A 113 23.03 9.84 -2.96
CA TYR A 113 23.34 9.72 -1.52
C TYR A 113 22.20 10.21 -0.62
N TRP A 114 21.03 10.49 -1.18
CA TRP A 114 19.89 10.98 -0.41
C TRP A 114 18.57 10.51 -1.01
N ALA A 115 17.72 9.97 -0.16
CA ALA A 115 16.35 9.62 -0.47
C ALA A 115 15.42 10.15 0.62
N GLN A 116 14.12 10.06 0.41
CA GLN A 116 13.17 10.48 1.43
C GLN A 116 11.87 9.69 1.35
N CYS A 117 11.31 9.38 2.51
CA CYS A 117 9.98 8.80 2.62
C CYS A 117 8.91 9.87 2.34
N LYS A 118 8.18 9.68 1.23
CA LYS A 118 7.07 10.56 0.80
C LYS A 118 5.91 9.72 0.27
N THR A 119 4.70 10.27 0.29
CA THR A 119 3.52 9.65 -0.33
C THR A 119 3.51 9.80 -1.86
N SER A 120 4.21 10.82 -2.38
CA SER A 120 4.35 11.06 -3.82
C SER A 120 5.67 11.78 -4.14
N CYS A 121 6.10 11.66 -5.41
CA CYS A 121 7.31 12.30 -5.92
C CYS A 121 7.11 12.75 -7.37
N THR A 122 7.42 14.01 -7.65
CA THR A 122 7.36 14.58 -9.00
C THR A 122 8.76 14.62 -9.60
N LYS A 123 9.02 13.80 -10.63
CA LYS A 123 10.34 13.74 -11.28
C LYS A 123 10.71 15.10 -11.86
N GLY A 124 11.92 15.56 -11.59
CA GLY A 124 12.41 16.86 -12.05
C GLY A 124 12.03 18.05 -11.16
N GLU A 125 11.21 17.85 -10.14
CA GLU A 125 10.89 18.89 -9.16
C GLU A 125 12.17 19.37 -8.45
N LYS A 126 12.28 20.67 -8.22
CA LYS A 126 13.38 21.28 -7.45
C LYS A 126 12.82 21.78 -6.13
N SER A 127 12.77 20.88 -5.15
CA SER A 127 12.21 21.15 -3.84
C SER A 127 13.08 20.51 -2.75
N PRO A 128 13.29 21.19 -1.62
CA PRO A 128 12.87 22.57 -1.32
C PRO A 128 13.66 23.64 -2.11
N ALA A 129 13.20 24.89 -2.12
CA ALA A 129 13.76 25.95 -2.97
C ALA A 129 15.27 26.22 -2.81
N TRP A 130 15.83 25.93 -1.63
CA TRP A 130 17.27 26.07 -1.35
C TRP A 130 18.11 24.96 -1.99
N ASP A 131 17.49 23.87 -2.44
CA ASP A 131 18.15 22.81 -3.19
C ASP A 131 17.60 22.74 -4.62
N GLN A 132 18.39 23.25 -5.56
CA GLN A 132 18.05 23.29 -6.98
C GLN A 132 18.28 21.95 -7.70
N GLN A 133 18.74 20.91 -6.98
CA GLN A 133 18.89 19.58 -7.56
C GLN A 133 17.51 18.96 -7.82
N PRO A 134 17.23 18.52 -9.07
CA PRO A 134 15.96 17.90 -9.40
C PRO A 134 15.82 16.52 -8.76
N TRP A 135 14.62 16.18 -8.28
CA TRP A 135 14.32 14.85 -7.78
C TRP A 135 14.36 13.80 -8.91
N ALA A 136 15.11 12.71 -8.69
CA ALA A 136 15.12 11.54 -9.58
C ALA A 136 13.80 10.75 -9.52
N CYS A 137 13.22 10.65 -8.31
CA CYS A 137 11.99 9.91 -7.99
C CYS A 137 12.04 8.41 -8.29
N ASP A 138 13.24 7.83 -8.39
CA ASP A 138 13.39 6.37 -8.44
C ASP A 138 13.01 5.79 -7.07
N THR A 139 12.21 4.72 -7.06
CA THR A 139 11.76 4.07 -5.81
C THR A 139 12.82 3.11 -5.31
N LEU A 140 13.29 3.28 -4.07
CA LEU A 140 14.31 2.41 -3.47
C LEU A 140 13.73 1.18 -2.77
N GLY A 141 12.42 1.13 -2.55
CA GLY A 141 11.72 -0.01 -1.96
C GLY A 141 10.23 -0.01 -2.25
N SER A 142 9.54 -1.03 -1.74
CA SER A 142 8.08 -1.14 -1.83
C SER A 142 7.39 -0.07 -0.98
N MET A 143 6.24 0.42 -1.45
CA MET A 143 5.37 1.28 -0.66
C MET A 143 4.88 0.55 0.59
N THR A 144 4.89 1.23 1.72
CA THR A 144 4.32 0.71 2.96
C THR A 144 2.80 0.63 2.80
N PRO A 145 2.15 -0.53 3.06
CA PRO A 145 0.72 -0.67 2.87
C PRO A 145 -0.06 0.42 3.59
N ALA A 146 -0.99 1.07 2.89
CA ALA A 146 -1.98 1.94 3.51
C ALA A 146 -2.79 1.15 4.54
N SER A 147 -3.28 1.77 5.60
CA SER A 147 -4.02 1.08 6.67
C SER A 147 -5.37 1.73 6.90
N ALA A 148 -6.44 0.93 6.92
CA ALA A 148 -7.81 1.42 7.16
C ALA A 148 -8.03 1.94 8.59
N ALA A 149 -7.10 1.67 9.51
CA ALA A 149 -7.16 2.10 10.91
C ALA A 149 -6.38 3.41 11.20
N GLY A 150 -5.92 4.13 10.16
CA GLY A 150 -4.88 5.14 10.29
C GLY A 150 -5.14 6.51 9.66
N GLU A 151 -6.38 6.98 9.54
CA GLU A 151 -6.63 8.43 9.48
C GLU A 151 -6.66 8.98 10.91
N ALA A 152 -5.48 9.27 11.46
CA ALA A 152 -5.35 10.08 12.66
C ALA A 152 -4.52 11.31 12.32
N GLY A 153 -5.24 12.42 12.11
CA GLY A 153 -4.86 13.80 12.47
C GLY A 153 -3.57 14.37 11.91
#